data_AF-A0A444K5L2-F1
#
_entry.id   AF-A0A444K5L2-F1
#
_cell.length_a   1.000
_cell.length_b   1.000
_cell.length_c   1.000
_cell.angle_alpha   90.00
_cell.angle_beta   90.00
_cell.angle_gamma   90.00
#
_symmetry.space_group_name_H-M   'P 1'
#
loop_
_entity.id
_entity.type
_entity.pdbx_description
1 polymer ?
#
loop_
_entity_poly.entity_id
_entity_poly.type
_entity_poly.pdbx_seq_one_letter_code
_entity_poly.pdbx_strand_id
1 'polypeptide(L)'
;MTVARLENHPIPNPNRRLLLKGAALAALAGLAACSTTVLPTGEGAGVSSSATTTLAGIRSTAGLPALVPDTQLEQAALQQAGYMASRARMSHTTGWGKDFASRMKDHGVR
;
A
#
# COMPACT_ATOMS: atom_id res chain seq x y z
N MET A 1 -41.33 -54.92 -29.64
CA MET A 1 -40.30 -54.82 -28.58
C MET A 1 -39.22 -53.87 -29.06
N THR A 2 -39.23 -52.63 -28.57
CA THR A 2 -38.29 -51.56 -28.92
C THR A 2 -37.17 -51.52 -27.88
N VAL A 3 -35.92 -51.77 -28.30
CA VAL A 3 -34.75 -51.66 -27.43
C VAL A 3 -34.09 -50.31 -27.69
N ALA A 4 -34.11 -49.43 -26.70
CA ALA A 4 -33.46 -48.12 -26.78
C ALA A 4 -31.93 -48.29 -26.74
N ARG A 5 -31.25 -47.73 -27.75
CA ARG A 5 -29.80 -47.61 -27.82
C ARG A 5 -29.37 -46.46 -26.89
N LEU A 6 -28.65 -46.77 -25.81
CA LEU A 6 -27.99 -45.77 -24.98
C LEU A 6 -26.75 -45.26 -25.72
N GLU A 7 -26.79 -44.03 -26.20
CA GLU A 7 -25.65 -43.36 -26.80
C GLU A 7 -24.68 -42.93 -25.69
N ASN A 8 -23.45 -43.45 -25.76
CA ASN A 8 -22.39 -43.12 -24.80
C ASN A 8 -21.73 -41.81 -25.28
N HIS A 9 -22.05 -40.69 -24.63
CA HIS A 9 -21.39 -39.42 -24.93
C HIS A 9 -19.94 -39.43 -24.40
N PRO A 10 -18.93 -39.17 -25.25
CA PRO A 10 -17.56 -39.06 -24.78
C PRO A 10 -17.42 -37.83 -23.87
N ILE A 11 -17.01 -38.07 -22.62
CA ILE A 11 -16.69 -36.99 -21.68
C ILE A 11 -15.46 -36.25 -22.23
N PRO A 12 -15.54 -34.95 -22.53
CA PRO A 12 -14.41 -34.20 -23.07
C PRO A 12 -13.25 -34.23 -22.08
N ASN A 13 -12.07 -34.67 -22.53
CA ASN A 13 -10.87 -34.67 -21.71
C ASN A 13 -10.34 -33.23 -21.60
N PRO A 14 -10.34 -32.61 -20.41
CA PRO A 14 -9.83 -31.25 -20.29
C PRO A 14 -8.33 -31.24 -20.64
N ASN A 15 -7.95 -30.37 -21.58
CA ASN A 15 -6.57 -30.21 -22.03
C ASN A 15 -5.66 -29.94 -20.83
N ARG A 16 -4.65 -30.79 -20.60
CA ARG A 16 -3.68 -30.65 -19.49
C ARG A 16 -3.08 -29.24 -19.40
N ARG A 17 -2.86 -28.57 -20.54
CA ARG A 17 -2.36 -27.18 -20.57
C ARG A 17 -3.37 -26.18 -20.00
N LEU A 18 -4.66 -26.39 -20.24
CA LEU A 18 -5.71 -25.55 -19.70
C LEU A 18 -5.82 -25.72 -18.17
N LEU A 19 -5.72 -26.95 -17.69
CA LEU A 19 -5.69 -27.26 -16.25
C LEU A 19 -4.49 -26.62 -15.55
N LEU A 20 -3.29 -26.72 -16.12
CA LEU A 20 -2.08 -26.12 -15.55
C LEU A 20 -2.15 -24.59 -15.51
N LYS A 21 -2.70 -23.96 -16.57
CA LYS A 21 -2.92 -22.50 -16.59
C LYS A 21 -3.95 -22.08 -15.54
N GLY A 22 -5.05 -22.82 -15.41
CA GLY A 22 -6.07 -22.57 -14.39
C GLY A 22 -5.50 -22.69 -12.98
N ALA A 23 -4.71 -23.74 -12.72
CA ALA A 23 -4.04 -23.95 -11.43
C ALA A 23 -3.03 -22.83 -11.11
N ALA A 24 -2.23 -22.41 -12.10
CA ALA A 24 -1.28 -21.31 -11.91
C ALA A 24 -1.98 -19.98 -11.61
N LEU A 25 -3.07 -19.66 -12.32
CA LEU A 25 -3.87 -18.47 -12.04
C LEU A 25 -4.52 -18.54 -10.67
N ALA A 26 -5.07 -19.70 -10.28
CA ALA A 26 -5.65 -19.90 -8.96
C ALA A 26 -4.60 -19.75 -7.83
N ALA A 27 -3.39 -20.26 -8.04
CA ALA A 27 -2.28 -20.11 -7.09
C ALA A 27 -1.85 -18.64 -6.94
N LEU A 28 -1.73 -17.91 -8.04
CA LEU A 28 -1.42 -16.47 -8.03
C LEU A 28 -2.53 -15.66 -7.34
N ALA A 29 -3.79 -15.98 -7.61
CA ALA A 29 -4.94 -15.35 -6.96
C ALA A 29 -4.97 -15.64 -5.45
N GLY A 30 -4.67 -16.88 -5.03
CA GLY A 30 -4.56 -17.26 -3.63
C GLY A 30 -3.44 -16.50 -2.90
N LEU A 31 -2.28 -16.33 -3.53
CA LEU A 31 -1.17 -15.55 -2.97
C LEU A 31 -1.52 -14.06 -2.84
N ALA A 32 -2.21 -13.48 -3.83
CA ALA A 32 -2.63 -12.08 -3.80
C ALA A 32 -3.69 -11.79 -2.72
N ALA A 33 -4.51 -12.78 -2.37
CA ALA A 33 -5.52 -12.64 -1.31
C ALA A 33 -4.89 -12.50 0.08
N CYS A 34 -3.69 -13.03 0.31
CA CYS A 34 -3.00 -12.95 1.61
C CYS A 34 -2.31 -11.60 1.88
N SER A 35 -2.13 -10.74 0.86
CA SER A 35 -1.40 -9.47 0.99
C SER A 35 -2.29 -8.22 1.05
N THR A 36 -3.60 -8.36 0.92
CA THR A 36 -4.51 -7.23 0.71
C THR A 36 -5.34 -6.94 1.97
N THR A 37 -4.67 -6.66 3.08
CA THR A 37 -5.30 -5.94 4.20
C THR A 37 -5.04 -4.45 4.03
N VAL A 38 -5.95 -3.76 3.33
CA VAL A 38 -5.96 -2.29 3.34
C VAL A 38 -6.53 -1.88 4.69
N LEU A 39 -5.65 -1.54 5.63
CA LEU A 39 -6.08 -0.86 6.85
C LEU A 39 -6.58 0.54 6.46
N PRO A 40 -7.79 0.94 6.89
CA PRO A 40 -8.24 2.31 6.68
C PRO A 40 -7.22 3.24 7.34
N THR A 41 -6.58 4.08 6.54
CA THR A 41 -5.79 5.19 7.05
C THR A 41 -6.78 6.25 7.51
N GLY A 42 -6.85 6.53 8.81
CA GLY A 42 -7.69 7.62 9.33
C GLY A 42 -7.26 8.98 8.79
N GLU A 43 -8.10 10.02 8.96
CA GLU A 43 -7.75 11.40 8.60
C GLU A 43 -6.58 11.92 9.47
N GLY A 44 -5.35 11.69 9.00
CA GLY A 44 -4.12 12.28 9.54
C GLY A 44 -3.63 13.51 8.79
N ALA A 45 -4.35 13.92 7.73
CA ALA A 45 -4.02 15.11 6.95
C ALA A 45 -4.39 16.38 7.73
N GLY A 46 -3.46 17.34 7.82
CA GLY A 46 -3.72 18.68 8.40
C GLY A 46 -3.43 18.87 9.88
N VAL A 47 -3.03 17.83 10.63
CA VAL A 47 -2.69 17.96 12.06
C VAL A 47 -1.38 18.72 12.30
N SER A 48 -0.54 18.88 11.27
CA SER A 48 0.72 19.63 11.33
C SER A 48 0.54 21.07 11.84
N SER A 49 -0.59 21.70 11.51
CA SER A 49 -0.93 23.06 11.95
C SER A 49 -1.05 23.17 13.48
N SER A 50 -1.64 22.16 14.14
CA SER A 50 -1.83 22.17 15.60
C SER A 50 -0.50 22.02 16.38
N ALA A 51 0.52 21.44 15.75
CA ALA A 51 1.84 21.29 16.35
C ALA A 51 2.75 22.52 16.17
N THR A 52 2.38 23.48 15.32
CA THR A 52 3.25 24.61 14.93
C THR A 52 3.65 25.48 16.13
N THR A 53 2.69 25.85 16.97
CA THR A 53 2.93 26.66 18.17
C THR A 53 3.84 25.93 19.17
N THR A 54 3.59 24.63 19.38
CA THR A 54 4.41 23.79 20.27
C THR A 54 5.85 23.72 19.79
N LEU A 55 6.06 23.48 18.49
CA LEU A 55 7.39 23.42 17.89
C LEU A 55 8.12 24.76 17.95
N ALA A 56 7.42 25.88 17.70
CA ALA A 56 7.99 27.21 17.84
C ALA A 56 8.43 27.49 19.29
N GLY A 57 7.63 27.08 20.28
CA GLY A 57 7.97 27.14 21.70
C GLY A 57 9.26 26.37 22.01
N ILE A 58 9.35 25.10 21.61
CA ILE A 58 10.54 24.26 21.81
C ILE A 58 11.80 24.88 21.16
N ARG A 59 11.66 25.50 19.99
CA ARG A 59 12.78 26.15 19.30
C ARG A 59 13.22 27.42 20.03
N SER A 60 12.26 28.19 20.54
CA SER A 60 12.54 29.42 21.28
C SER A 60 13.32 29.17 22.58
N THR A 61 13.05 28.06 23.28
CA THR A 61 13.82 27.70 24.49
C THR A 61 15.29 27.38 24.17
N ALA A 62 15.59 27.04 22.92
CA ALA A 62 16.94 26.85 22.40
C ALA A 62 17.50 28.10 21.68
N GLY A 63 16.81 29.25 21.71
CA GLY A 63 17.23 30.47 21.02
C GLY A 63 17.10 30.41 19.49
N LEU A 64 16.36 29.44 18.95
CA LEU A 64 16.17 29.24 17.52
C LEU A 64 14.87 29.90 17.02
N PRO A 65 14.87 30.48 15.80
CA PRO A 65 13.66 31.07 15.21
C PRO A 65 12.64 29.99 14.84
N ALA A 66 11.36 30.35 14.75
CA ALA A 66 10.32 29.45 14.26
C ALA A 66 10.64 28.90 12.86
N LEU A 67 10.22 27.68 12.57
CA LEU A 67 10.29 27.12 11.21
C LEU A 67 9.15 27.67 10.36
N VAL A 68 9.39 27.77 9.05
CA VAL A 68 8.37 28.14 8.07
C VAL A 68 7.72 26.86 7.53
N PRO A 69 6.37 26.77 7.50
CA PRO A 69 5.69 25.66 6.84
C PRO A 69 6.05 25.56 5.36
N ASP A 70 6.23 24.34 4.87
CA ASP A 70 6.51 24.03 3.47
C ASP A 70 5.55 22.95 2.99
N THR A 71 4.82 23.23 1.91
CA THR A 71 3.76 22.36 1.40
C THR A 71 4.31 21.08 0.78
N GLN A 72 5.50 21.10 0.17
CA GLN A 72 6.14 19.89 -0.37
C GLN A 72 6.61 18.98 0.75
N LEU A 73 7.19 19.55 1.82
CA LEU A 73 7.55 18.81 3.03
C LEU A 73 6.32 18.19 3.69
N GLU A 74 5.20 18.92 3.73
CA GLU A 74 3.93 18.42 4.29
C GLU A 74 3.39 17.23 3.48
N GLN A 75 3.35 17.31 2.14
CA GLN A 75 2.90 16.19 1.31
C GLN A 75 3.80 14.97 1.46
N ALA A 76 5.12 15.17 1.55
CA ALA A 76 6.07 14.09 1.83
C ALA A 76 5.81 13.45 3.20
N ALA A 77 5.53 14.24 4.23
CA ALA A 77 5.22 13.74 5.57
C ALA A 77 3.90 12.93 5.59
N LEU A 78 2.86 13.40 4.90
CA LEU A 78 1.57 12.72 4.81
C LEU A 78 1.68 11.37 4.08
N GLN A 79 2.45 11.29 3.00
CA GLN A 79 2.70 10.02 2.32
C GLN A 79 3.39 9.01 3.25
N GLN A 80 4.41 9.44 4.00
CA GLN A 80 5.10 8.60 4.97
C GLN A 80 4.15 8.09 6.06
N ALA A 81 3.32 8.98 6.62
CA ALA A 81 2.34 8.62 7.65
C ALA A 81 1.33 7.58 7.12
N GLY A 82 0.83 7.76 5.89
CA GLY A 82 -0.04 6.78 5.22
C GLY A 82 0.61 5.40 5.06
N TYR A 83 1.89 5.34 4.69
CA TYR A 83 2.63 4.08 4.62
C TYR A 83 2.87 3.42 5.98
N MET A 84 3.10 4.21 7.03
CA MET A 84 3.28 3.67 8.39
C MET A 84 1.96 3.13 8.94
N ALA A 85 0.85 3.85 8.71
CA ALA A 85 -0.49 3.45 9.13
C ALA A 85 -0.97 2.19 8.40
N SER A 86 -0.88 2.16 7.07
CA SER A 86 -1.31 1.00 6.24
C SER A 86 -0.55 -0.29 6.56
N ARG A 87 0.66 -0.18 7.12
CA ARG A 87 1.51 -1.33 7.49
C ARG A 87 1.52 -1.62 8.99
N ALA A 88 0.75 -0.87 9.79
CA ALA A 88 0.78 -0.92 11.25
C ALA A 88 2.22 -0.91 11.81
N ARG A 89 3.13 -0.15 11.19
CA ARG A 89 4.55 -0.17 11.50
C ARG A 89 5.17 1.21 11.40
N MET A 90 5.76 1.65 12.51
CA MET A 90 6.55 2.87 12.56
C MET A 90 7.98 2.58 12.09
N SER A 91 8.33 2.99 10.87
CA SER A 91 9.69 2.85 10.34
C SER A 91 10.01 4.00 9.39
N HIS A 92 11.24 4.48 9.43
CA HIS A 92 11.72 5.51 8.51
C HIS A 92 11.77 5.03 7.06
N THR A 93 11.97 3.73 6.84
CA THR A 93 11.94 3.10 5.52
C THR A 93 10.77 2.14 5.45
N THR A 94 9.73 2.52 4.71
CA THR A 94 8.46 1.79 4.65
C THR A 94 8.43 0.77 3.52
N GLY A 95 9.59 0.37 2.99
CA GLY A 95 9.75 -0.69 1.98
C GLY A 95 10.81 -0.36 0.95
N TRP A 96 10.97 -1.25 -0.03
CA TRP A 96 11.85 -1.00 -1.18
C TRP A 96 11.41 0.27 -1.93
N GLY A 97 12.38 1.12 -2.26
CA GLY A 97 12.18 2.43 -2.89
C GLY A 97 11.43 3.47 -2.04
N LYS A 98 11.16 3.19 -0.75
CA LYS A 98 10.42 4.08 0.16
C LYS A 98 11.30 4.51 1.34
N ASP A 99 12.51 4.97 1.01
CA ASP A 99 13.40 5.64 1.95
C ASP A 99 13.16 7.16 1.96
N PHE A 100 13.89 7.85 2.84
CA PHE A 100 13.79 9.30 2.97
C PHE A 100 14.12 10.03 1.67
N ALA A 101 15.28 9.75 1.06
CA ALA A 101 15.77 10.50 -0.10
C ALA A 101 14.86 10.34 -1.31
N SER A 102 14.39 9.12 -1.57
CA SER A 102 13.44 8.82 -2.64
C SER A 102 12.15 9.61 -2.45
N ARG A 103 11.61 9.61 -1.21
CA ARG A 103 10.40 10.38 -0.89
C ARG A 103 10.59 11.88 -1.08
N MET A 104 11.68 12.46 -0.57
CA MET A 104 11.95 13.90 -0.75
C MET A 104 11.98 14.27 -2.23
N LYS A 105 12.70 13.47 -3.04
CA LYS A 105 12.79 13.64 -4.49
C LYS A 105 11.42 13.53 -5.17
N ASP A 106 10.61 12.54 -4.81
CA ASP A 106 9.28 12.31 -5.40
C ASP A 106 8.31 13.46 -5.15
N HIS A 107 8.48 14.18 -4.03
CA HIS A 107 7.70 15.39 -3.70
C HIS A 107 8.37 16.70 -4.17
N GLY A 108 9.45 16.60 -4.95
CA GLY A 108 10.14 17.74 -5.54
C GLY A 108 10.96 18.57 -4.55
N VAL A 109 11.29 18.01 -3.38
CA VAL A 109 12.19 18.62 -2.40
C VAL A 109 13.63 18.29 -2.79
N ARG A 110 14.50 19.29 -2.80
CA ARG A 110 15.88 19.21 -3.29
C ARG A 110 16.89 19.64 -2.24
#